data_AF-A0A3D0UVQ0-F1
#
_entry.id   AF-A0A3D0UVQ0-F1
#
_cell.length_a   1.000
_cell.length_b   1.000
_cell.length_c   1.000
_cell.angle_alpha   90.00
_cell.angle_beta   90.00
_cell.angle_gamma   90.00
#
_symmetry.space_group_name_H-M   'P 1'
#
loop_
_entity.id
_entity.type
_entity.pdbx_description
1 polymer ?
#
loop_
_entity_poly.entity_id
_entity_poly.type
_entity_poly.pdbx_seq_one_letter_code
_entity_poly.pdbx_strand_id
1 'polypeptide(L)'
;MLGITPNKQDELIIDGNRDFGLRKELECTITTIIDGDDLIPEISLASIAAKVTRDHIMGELHQQYPHYNFIQHKGYGTLEHRNLISLHGPSPLHRKSFLKELFPEYKKVKTPKIAKQKKSPSKTSKKAKFQGERLF
;
A
#
# COMPACT_ATOMS: atom_id res chain seq x y z
N MET A 1 8.40 13.28 14.15
CA MET A 1 7.11 13.09 13.46
C MET A 1 6.07 13.74 14.35
N LEU A 2 5.39 14.80 13.90
CA LEU A 2 4.42 15.52 14.73
C LEU A 2 3.29 14.54 15.06
N GLY A 3 3.20 14.10 16.32
CA GLY A 3 2.28 13.07 16.80
C GLY A 3 0.82 13.55 16.87
N ILE A 4 0.33 14.10 15.76
CA ILE A 4 -1.04 14.59 15.63
C ILE A 4 -1.84 13.49 14.95
N THR A 5 -2.71 12.84 15.72
CA THR A 5 -3.72 11.92 15.21
C THR A 5 -5.02 12.69 14.99
N PRO A 6 -5.64 12.63 13.79
CA PRO A 6 -6.93 13.26 13.55
C PRO A 6 -7.98 12.74 14.54
N ASN A 7 -8.74 13.66 15.11
CA ASN A 7 -9.87 13.35 15.97
C ASN A 7 -11.16 13.22 15.14
N LYS A 8 -12.25 12.82 15.79
CA LYS A 8 -13.53 12.54 15.11
C LYS A 8 -14.18 13.74 14.41
N GLN A 9 -13.88 14.96 14.83
CA GLN A 9 -14.43 16.18 14.26
C GLN A 9 -13.59 16.69 13.08
N ASP A 10 -12.41 16.12 12.85
CA ASP A 10 -11.53 16.50 11.76
C ASP A 10 -12.02 15.92 10.42
N GLU A 11 -11.65 16.60 9.34
CA GLU A 11 -11.76 16.10 7.99
C GLU A 11 -10.35 15.90 7.40
N LEU A 12 -10.10 14.71 6.86
CA LEU A 12 -8.90 14.36 6.13
C LEU A 12 -9.22 14.29 4.64
N ILE A 13 -8.63 15.20 3.88
CA ILE A 13 -8.78 15.25 2.42
C ILE A 13 -7.54 14.62 1.77
N ILE A 14 -7.73 13.64 0.90
CA ILE A 14 -6.67 12.82 0.31
C ILE A 14 -6.75 12.91 -1.21
N ASP A 15 -5.60 13.13 -1.84
CA ASP A 15 -5.48 13.06 -3.30
C ASP A 15 -5.69 11.63 -3.84
N GLY A 16 -6.40 11.53 -4.96
CA GLY A 16 -6.71 10.30 -5.68
C GLY A 16 -8.03 9.66 -5.27
N ASN A 17 -8.15 8.36 -5.56
CA ASN A 17 -9.39 7.59 -5.40
C ASN A 17 -9.30 6.50 -4.31
N ARG A 18 -8.26 6.52 -3.48
CA ARG A 18 -8.02 5.50 -2.45
C ARG A 18 -7.67 6.15 -1.12
N ASP A 19 -8.29 5.62 -0.08
CA ASP A 19 -8.03 5.96 1.32
C ASP A 19 -7.04 5.01 1.99
N PHE A 20 -6.49 4.02 1.24
CA PHE A 20 -5.54 3.02 1.73
C PHE A 20 -6.02 2.24 2.98
N GLY A 21 -7.34 2.18 3.22
CA GLY A 21 -7.91 1.54 4.40
C GLY A 21 -7.97 2.42 5.65
N LEU A 22 -7.58 3.69 5.57
CA LEU A 22 -7.56 4.63 6.69
C LEU A 22 -8.93 4.82 7.36
N ARG A 23 -10.04 4.66 6.61
CA ARG A 23 -11.40 4.69 7.18
C ARG A 23 -11.67 3.59 8.22
N LYS A 24 -10.84 2.55 8.27
CA LYS A 24 -10.93 1.48 9.28
C LYS A 24 -10.07 1.77 10.52
N GLU A 25 -9.10 2.67 10.39
CA GLU A 25 -8.08 2.96 11.40
C GLU A 25 -8.33 4.29 12.11
N LEU A 26 -8.94 5.25 11.41
CA LEU A 26 -9.19 6.61 11.89
C LEU A 26 -10.68 6.85 12.07
N GLU A 27 -11.04 7.55 13.15
CA GLU A 27 -12.42 7.91 13.47
C GLU A 27 -12.83 9.27 12.88
N CYS A 28 -12.15 9.77 11.86
CA CYS A 28 -12.43 11.07 11.23
C CYS A 28 -13.15 10.93 9.87
N THR A 29 -13.68 12.03 9.35
CA THR A 29 -14.24 12.07 7.99
C THR A 29 -13.10 12.02 6.99
N ILE A 30 -13.16 11.10 6.01
CA ILE A 30 -12.15 10.98 4.95
C ILE A 30 -12.78 11.20 3.59
N THR A 31 -12.31 12.24 2.91
CA THR A 31 -12.73 12.63 1.56
C THR A 31 -11.58 12.38 0.59
N THR A 32 -11.84 11.65 -0.49
CA THR A 32 -10.84 11.37 -1.54
C THR A 32 -11.20 12.13 -2.81
N ILE A 33 -10.27 12.91 -3.36
CA ILE A 33 -10.50 13.77 -4.52
C ILE A 33 -9.49 13.40 -5.61
N ILE A 34 -9.99 12.98 -6.77
CA ILE A 34 -9.14 12.70 -7.94
C ILE A 34 -8.57 14.02 -8.46
N ASP A 35 -7.26 14.05 -8.72
CA ASP A 35 -6.51 15.23 -9.14
C ASP A 35 -6.69 16.39 -8.14
N GLY A 36 -6.66 16.05 -6.84
CA GLY A 36 -6.99 16.98 -5.77
C GLY A 36 -5.93 18.07 -5.58
N ASP A 37 -4.70 17.85 -6.03
CA ASP A 37 -3.61 18.82 -5.98
C ASP A 37 -3.82 20.01 -6.92
N ASP A 38 -4.56 19.83 -8.00
CA ASP A 38 -4.98 20.90 -8.92
C ASP A 38 -6.23 21.65 -8.44
N LEU A 39 -6.99 21.06 -7.50
CA LEU A 39 -8.32 21.54 -7.10
C LEU A 39 -8.33 22.17 -5.69
N ILE A 40 -7.52 21.65 -4.77
CA ILE A 40 -7.57 21.97 -3.34
C ILE A 40 -6.20 22.50 -2.88
N PRO A 41 -6.09 23.75 -2.38
CA PRO A 41 -4.83 24.34 -1.95
C PRO A 41 -4.08 23.54 -0.89
N GLU A 42 -4.79 22.92 0.05
CA GLU A 42 -4.23 22.10 1.13
C GLU A 42 -3.55 20.83 0.58
N ILE A 43 -4.18 20.18 -0.40
CA ILE A 43 -3.60 19.02 -1.09
C ILE A 43 -2.38 19.47 -1.90
N SER A 44 -2.47 20.59 -2.61
CA SER A 44 -1.36 21.16 -3.37
C SER A 44 -0.13 21.43 -2.49
N LEU A 45 -0.34 22.05 -1.32
CA LEU A 45 0.72 22.31 -0.35
C LEU A 45 1.33 21.01 0.19
N ALA A 46 0.51 20.01 0.50
CA ALA A 46 0.98 18.70 0.93
C ALA A 46 1.82 18.01 -0.16
N SER A 47 1.42 18.09 -1.42
CA SER A 47 2.16 17.57 -2.58
C SER A 47 3.51 18.24 -2.75
N ILE A 48 3.59 19.58 -2.61
CA ILE A 48 4.86 20.33 -2.64
C ILE A 48 5.78 19.85 -1.52
N ALA A 49 5.28 19.80 -0.28
CA ALA A 49 6.08 19.38 0.87
C ALA A 49 6.62 17.94 0.69
N ALA A 50 5.77 17.03 0.21
CA ALA A 50 6.15 15.64 -0.08
C ALA A 50 7.23 15.57 -1.17
N LYS A 51 7.07 16.32 -2.27
CA LYS A 51 8.01 16.32 -3.40
C LYS A 51 9.37 16.89 -3.00
N VAL A 52 9.41 18.05 -2.35
CA VAL A 52 10.66 18.69 -1.90
C VAL A 52 11.42 17.77 -0.95
N THR A 53 10.71 17.20 0.04
CA THR A 53 11.30 16.25 1.00
C THR A 53 11.87 15.03 0.30
N ARG A 54 11.11 14.43 -0.63
CA ARG A 54 11.56 13.27 -1.38
C ARG A 54 12.81 13.57 -2.22
N ASP A 55 12.82 14.71 -2.91
CA ASP A 55 13.94 15.07 -3.78
C ASP A 55 15.22 15.33 -3.01
N HIS A 56 15.10 15.87 -1.78
CA HIS A 56 16.21 15.99 -0.84
C HIS A 56 16.76 14.62 -0.43
N ILE A 57 15.89 13.71 0.02
CA ILE A 57 16.28 12.32 0.38
C ILE A 57 16.98 11.63 -0.78
N MET A 58 16.51 11.81 -2.03
CA MET A 58 17.17 11.22 -3.20
C MET A 58 18.58 11.78 -3.44
N GLY A 59 18.83 13.04 -3.07
CA GLY A 59 20.17 13.64 -3.07
C GLY A 59 21.09 13.01 -2.03
N GLU A 60 20.60 12.80 -0.81
CA GLU A 60 21.35 12.10 0.25
C GLU A 60 21.66 10.65 -0.13
N LEU A 61 20.67 9.96 -0.70
CA LEU A 61 20.84 8.58 -1.17
C LEU A 61 21.81 8.48 -2.34
N HIS A 62 21.93 9.52 -3.17
CA HIS A 62 22.95 9.56 -4.21
C HIS A 62 24.36 9.60 -3.62
N GLN A 63 24.57 10.30 -2.50
CA GLN A 63 25.87 10.31 -1.82
C GLN A 63 26.22 8.92 -1.26
N GLN A 64 25.24 8.20 -0.74
CA GLN A 64 25.43 6.84 -0.21
C GLN A 64 25.57 5.77 -1.30
N TYR A 65 24.89 5.96 -2.43
CA TYR A 65 24.83 5.02 -3.55
C TYR A 65 25.11 5.73 -4.89
N PRO A 66 26.34 6.23 -5.11
CA PRO A 66 26.67 7.11 -6.24
C PRO A 66 26.46 6.44 -7.61
N HIS A 67 26.66 5.12 -7.69
CA HIS A 67 26.53 4.34 -8.92
C HIS A 67 25.13 4.33 -9.56
N TYR A 68 24.09 4.74 -8.82
CA TYR A 68 22.71 4.74 -9.32
C TYR A 68 22.19 6.11 -9.73
N ASN A 69 22.99 7.19 -9.66
CA ASN A 69 22.61 8.54 -10.13
C ASN A 69 21.20 9.03 -9.66
N PHE A 70 20.83 8.74 -8.39
CA PHE A 70 19.51 9.11 -7.85
C PHE A 70 19.20 10.61 -7.90
N ILE A 71 20.21 11.48 -7.97
CA ILE A 71 20.04 12.92 -8.08
C ILE A 71 19.27 13.33 -9.35
N GLN A 72 19.43 12.59 -10.45
CA GLN A 72 18.78 12.92 -11.72
C GLN A 72 17.36 12.37 -11.79
N HIS A 73 17.19 11.06 -11.63
CA HIS A 73 15.90 10.40 -11.86
C HIS A 73 15.09 10.13 -10.59
N LYS A 74 15.56 10.51 -9.39
CA LYS A 74 14.78 10.42 -8.12
C LYS A 74 14.18 9.03 -7.83
N GLY A 75 14.85 7.99 -8.31
CA GLY A 75 14.41 6.60 -8.22
C GLY A 75 13.31 6.18 -9.22
N TYR A 76 12.84 7.05 -10.11
CA TYR A 76 11.94 6.66 -11.21
C TYR A 76 12.63 5.70 -12.18
N GLY A 77 11.88 4.76 -12.76
CA GLY A 77 12.41 3.72 -13.64
C GLY A 77 12.73 4.21 -15.05
N THR A 78 13.56 5.26 -15.17
CA THR A 78 14.05 5.77 -16.46
C THR A 78 14.95 4.75 -17.16
N LEU A 79 15.23 4.95 -18.45
CA LEU A 79 16.15 4.08 -19.19
C LEU A 79 17.53 4.03 -18.51
N GLU A 80 18.07 5.19 -18.16
CA GLU A 80 19.33 5.31 -17.43
C GLU A 80 19.30 4.51 -16.12
N HIS A 81 18.28 4.70 -15.29
CA HIS A 81 18.20 4.02 -13.99
C HIS A 81 18.16 2.50 -14.16
N ARG A 82 17.40 1.99 -15.14
CA ARG A 82 17.36 0.56 -15.44
C ARG A 82 18.72 0.04 -15.89
N ASN A 83 19.45 0.79 -16.72
CA ASN A 83 20.79 0.41 -17.17
C ASN A 83 21.78 0.35 -16.00
N LEU A 84 21.76 1.34 -15.10
CA LEU A 84 22.61 1.35 -13.91
C LEU A 84 22.28 0.19 -12.96
N ILE A 85 21.00 -0.14 -12.79
CA ILE A 85 20.57 -1.32 -12.03
C ILE A 85 21.05 -2.62 -12.70
N SER A 86 20.98 -2.73 -14.02
CA SER A 86 21.48 -3.91 -14.75
C SER A 86 23.00 -4.06 -14.62
N LEU A 87 23.73 -2.95 -14.58
CA LEU A 87 25.19 -2.95 -14.46
C LEU A 87 25.67 -3.27 -13.03
N HIS A 88 25.05 -2.68 -12.02
CA HIS A 88 25.51 -2.74 -10.63
C HIS A 88 24.69 -3.71 -9.76
N GLY A 89 23.61 -4.28 -10.29
CA GLY A 89 22.63 -5.04 -9.53
C GLY A 89 21.68 -4.12 -8.72
N PRO A 90 20.63 -4.67 -8.09
CA PRO A 90 19.68 -3.89 -7.30
C PRO A 90 20.23 -3.57 -5.92
N SER A 91 20.18 -2.29 -5.52
CA SER A 91 20.48 -1.88 -4.14
C SER A 91 19.37 -2.28 -3.14
N PRO A 92 19.65 -2.26 -1.82
CA PRO A 92 18.63 -2.53 -0.79
C PRO A 92 17.41 -1.59 -0.83
N LEU A 93 17.57 -0.40 -1.42
CA LEU A 93 16.50 0.61 -1.54
C LEU A 93 15.50 0.27 -2.65
N HIS A 94 15.88 -0.59 -3.59
CA HIS A 94 15.03 -0.90 -4.73
C HIS A 94 13.86 -1.79 -4.32
N ARG A 95 12.67 -1.40 -4.79
CA ARG A 95 11.47 -2.22 -4.64
C ARG A 95 11.54 -3.39 -5.62
N LYS A 96 11.97 -4.55 -5.15
CA LYS A 96 12.11 -5.81 -5.93
C LYS A 96 10.89 -6.14 -6.79
N SER A 97 9.67 -5.84 -6.32
CA SER A 97 8.44 -6.08 -7.08
C SER A 97 8.34 -5.31 -8.41
N PHE A 98 9.10 -4.22 -8.57
CA PHE A 98 9.16 -3.40 -9.79
C PHE A 98 10.29 -3.82 -10.74
N LEU A 99 11.18 -4.71 -10.29
CA LEU A 99 12.37 -5.11 -11.05
C LEU A 99 12.22 -6.45 -11.77
N LYS A 100 11.01 -7.00 -11.85
CA LYS A 100 10.72 -8.34 -12.41
C LYS A 100 11.16 -8.53 -13.87
N GLU A 101 11.24 -7.44 -14.63
CA GLU A 101 11.70 -7.48 -16.02
C GLU A 101 13.22 -7.58 -16.12
N LEU A 102 13.94 -6.96 -15.18
CA LEU A 102 15.41 -7.01 -15.12
C LEU A 102 15.91 -8.27 -14.39
N PHE A 103 15.15 -8.74 -13.39
CA PHE A 103 15.49 -9.86 -12.51
C PHE A 103 14.30 -10.82 -12.42
N PRO A 104 14.24 -11.85 -13.29
CA PRO A 104 13.14 -12.80 -13.32
C PRO A 104 12.89 -13.54 -12.00
N GLU A 105 13.90 -13.68 -11.15
CA GLU A 105 13.80 -14.27 -9.81
C GLU A 105 12.87 -13.49 -8.87
N TYR A 106 12.58 -12.22 -9.16
CA TYR A 106 11.60 -11.42 -8.40
C TYR A 106 10.16 -11.60 -8.89
N LYS A 107 9.94 -12.39 -9.95
CA LYS A 107 8.60 -12.81 -10.33
C LYS A 107 8.06 -13.69 -9.21
N LYS A 108 6.97 -13.25 -8.57
CA LYS A 108 6.24 -14.08 -7.61
C LYS A 108 5.91 -15.40 -8.32
N VAL A 109 6.40 -16.52 -7.79
CA VAL A 109 5.96 -17.85 -8.22
C VAL A 109 4.45 -17.88 -8.04
N LYS A 110 3.71 -18.24 -9.10
CA LYS A 110 2.26 -18.50 -8.97
C LYS A 110 2.14 -19.67 -8.01
N THR A 111 1.84 -19.42 -6.74
CA THR A 111 1.41 -20.48 -5.83
C THR A 111 0.16 -21.11 -6.45
N PRO A 112 0.11 -22.45 -6.63
CA PRO A 112 -1.08 -23.10 -7.13
C PRO A 112 -2.24 -22.71 -6.21
N LYS A 113 -3.36 -22.26 -6.81
CA LYS A 113 -4.61 -22.05 -6.07
C LYS A 113 -4.98 -23.40 -5.47
N ILE A 114 -4.77 -23.58 -4.16
CA ILE A 114 -5.35 -24.71 -3.43
C ILE A 114 -6.86 -24.60 -3.66
N ALA A 115 -7.42 -25.57 -4.38
CA ALA A 115 -8.85 -25.65 -4.62
C ALA A 115 -9.55 -25.65 -3.26
N LYS A 116 -10.44 -24.67 -3.04
CA LYS A 116 -11.28 -24.63 -1.83
C LYS A 116 -12.03 -25.96 -1.77
N GLN A 117 -11.70 -26.81 -0.79
CA GLN A 117 -12.48 -28.00 -0.49
C GLN A 117 -13.92 -27.56 -0.24
N LYS A 118 -14.84 -28.14 -1.00
CA LYS A 118 -16.29 -27.94 -0.85
C LYS A 118 -16.66 -28.34 0.58
N LYS A 119 -17.08 -27.38 1.41
CA LYS A 119 -17.73 -27.69 2.69
C LYS A 119 -18.96 -28.54 2.39
N SER A 120 -19.01 -29.74 2.95
CA SER A 120 -20.17 -30.61 2.94
C SER A 120 -21.35 -29.94 3.65
N PRO A 121 -22.60 -30.19 3.22
CA PRO A 121 -23.76 -29.51 3.77
C PRO A 121 -23.99 -29.89 5.23
N SER A 122 -24.05 -28.88 6.10
CA SER A 122 -24.45 -28.99 7.50
C SER A 122 -25.85 -29.61 7.60
N LYS A 123 -25.95 -30.80 8.21
CA LYS A 123 -27.22 -31.47 8.49
C LYS A 123 -28.06 -30.62 9.44
N THR A 124 -29.19 -30.16 8.93
CA THR A 124 -30.24 -29.45 9.66
C THR A 124 -30.84 -30.33 10.75
N SER A 125 -31.06 -29.71 11.91
CA SER A 125 -31.72 -30.23 13.11
C SER A 125 -33.00 -31.02 12.84
N LYS A 126 -33.10 -32.25 13.33
CA LYS A 126 -34.37 -32.92 13.62
C LYS A 126 -34.62 -32.87 15.13
N LYS A 127 -35.66 -32.13 15.53
CA LYS A 127 -36.25 -32.14 16.88
C LYS A 127 -36.77 -33.55 17.18
N ALA A 128 -36.24 -34.19 18.21
CA ALA A 128 -36.86 -35.37 18.82
C ALA A 128 -37.76 -34.88 19.96
N LYS A 129 -39.06 -35.16 19.85
CA LYS A 129 -40.04 -35.05 20.92
C LYS A 129 -39.71 -36.10 21.98
N PHE A 130 -39.72 -35.74 23.26
CA PHE A 130 -39.81 -36.71 24.34
C PHE A 130 -41.01 -36.35 25.23
N GLN A 131 -41.91 -37.32 25.37
CA GLN A 131 -43.13 -37.32 26.19
C GLN A 131 -42.81 -37.88 27.59
N GLY A 132 -43.68 -37.59 28.57
CA GLY A 132 -43.77 -38.26 29.88
C GLY A 132 -43.40 -37.33 31.03
N GLU A 133 -44.36 -36.79 31.80
CA GLU A 133 -44.99 -37.41 33.00
C GLU A 133 -44.01 -37.54 34.18
N ARG A 134 -44.30 -37.27 35.45
CA ARG A 134 -45.44 -36.74 36.24
C ARG A 134 -44.86 -36.48 37.65
N LEU A 135 -45.43 -35.52 38.37
CA LEU A 135 -45.66 -35.49 39.84
C LEU A 135 -44.58 -36.05 40.78
N PHE A 136 -44.01 -35.18 41.62
CA PHE A 136 -44.30 -35.06 43.07
C PHE A 136 -43.84 -33.68 43.55
#